data_AF-A0A015JQK8-F1
#
_entry.id   AF-A0A015JQK8-F1
#
_cell.length_a   1.000
_cell.length_b   1.000
_cell.length_c   1.000
_cell.angle_alpha   90.00
_cell.angle_beta   90.00
_cell.angle_gamma   90.00
#
_symmetry.space_group_name_H-M   'P 1'
#
loop_
_entity.id
_entity.type
_entity.pdbx_description
1 polymer ?
#
loop_
_entity_poly.entity_id
_entity_poly.type
_entity_poly.pdbx_seq_one_letter_code
_entity_poly.pdbx_strand_id
1 'polypeptide(L)'
;MAPIACDDLIVCSYHPDELKWAFVRYMYGIISKDPKAPYYKNIRFSYILPEKIPSIKSFSPERSTAIIFEDLCLAPDHIQNRISQFFTHGHHRNISSIYVIQRYHHTPIIIRENISHLVVFNGGSSHQDISKVIGRYTEDVKITSMVVNSYL
;
A
#
# COMPACT_ATOMS: atom_id res chain seq x y z
N MET A 1 9.24 -4.56 -21.25
CA MET A 1 8.45 -4.19 -20.06
C MET A 1 9.29 -3.22 -19.27
N ALA A 2 8.95 -1.92 -19.29
CA ALA A 2 9.66 -0.94 -18.48
C ALA A 2 9.35 -1.26 -17.00
N PRO A 3 10.36 -1.53 -16.16
CA PRO A 3 10.11 -1.88 -14.78
C PRO A 3 9.51 -0.69 -14.04
N ILE A 4 8.58 -0.97 -13.13
CA ILE A 4 8.06 0.02 -12.18
C ILE A 4 9.27 0.41 -11.31
N ALA A 5 9.83 1.58 -11.57
CA ALA A 5 10.84 2.16 -10.69
C ALA A 5 10.13 2.49 -9.36
N CYS A 6 10.60 1.89 -8.28
CA CYS A 6 10.23 2.25 -6.92
C CYS A 6 11.53 2.58 -6.19
N ASP A 7 11.84 3.87 -6.12
CA ASP A 7 13.06 4.37 -5.51
C ASP A 7 12.97 4.27 -3.98
N ASP A 8 11.83 4.58 -3.40
CA ASP A 8 11.65 4.60 -1.95
C ASP A 8 10.45 3.73 -1.55
N LEU A 9 10.69 2.71 -0.72
CA LEU A 9 9.64 1.95 -0.04
C LEU A 9 9.55 2.40 1.42
N ILE A 10 8.36 2.86 1.82
CA ILE A 10 8.05 3.28 3.19
C ILE A 10 6.96 2.37 3.74
N VAL A 11 7.22 1.75 4.89
CA VAL A 11 6.22 1.00 5.64
C VAL A 11 5.81 1.80 6.85
N CYS A 12 4.51 2.02 7.02
CA CYS A 12 3.91 2.73 8.14
C CYS A 12 2.99 1.78 8.91
N SER A 13 3.40 1.43 10.13
CA SER A 13 2.66 0.53 11.02
C SER A 13 3.10 0.75 12.48
N TYR A 14 2.35 0.18 13.43
CA TYR A 14 2.73 0.16 14.86
C TYR A 14 3.65 -1.02 15.23
N HIS A 15 3.85 -1.99 14.33
CA HIS A 15 4.56 -3.24 14.59
C HIS A 15 5.80 -3.40 13.68
N PRO A 16 6.94 -2.72 13.97
CA PRO A 16 8.14 -2.75 13.13
C PRO A 16 8.82 -4.11 13.04
N ASP A 17 8.63 -4.94 14.06
CA ASP A 17 9.41 -6.17 14.26
C ASP A 17 8.75 -7.41 13.63
N GLU A 18 7.67 -7.23 12.86
CA GLU A 18 7.08 -8.35 12.12
C GLU A 18 8.09 -8.95 11.13
N LEU A 19 8.23 -10.28 11.15
CA LEU A 19 9.23 -11.03 10.37
C LEU A 19 9.19 -10.70 8.86
N LYS A 20 8.00 -10.42 8.31
CA LYS A 20 7.83 -10.05 6.91
C LYS A 20 8.57 -8.75 6.56
N TRP A 21 8.55 -7.73 7.42
CA TRP A 21 9.23 -6.45 7.17
C TRP A 21 10.72 -6.55 7.41
N ALA A 22 11.16 -7.38 8.37
CA ALA A 22 12.55 -7.73 8.52
C ALA A 22 13.12 -8.38 7.25
N PHE A 23 12.37 -9.32 6.66
CA PHE A 23 12.73 -9.96 5.40
C PHE A 23 12.75 -8.98 4.22
N VAL A 24 11.74 -8.13 4.06
CA VAL A 24 11.70 -7.10 3.00
C VAL A 24 12.89 -6.14 3.13
N ARG A 25 13.17 -5.65 4.35
CA ARG A 25 14.34 -4.81 4.62
C ARG A 25 15.65 -5.50 4.22
N TYR A 26 15.80 -6.79 4.57
CA TYR A 26 16.96 -7.59 4.21
C TYR A 26 17.12 -7.70 2.68
N MET A 27 16.04 -7.99 1.95
CA MET A 27 16.06 -8.07 0.49
C MET A 27 16.43 -6.73 -0.17
N TYR A 28 15.86 -5.62 0.29
CA TYR A 28 16.26 -4.27 -0.16
C TYR A 28 17.75 -3.99 0.14
N GLY A 29 18.25 -4.48 1.27
CA GLY A 29 19.67 -4.39 1.65
C GLY A 29 20.60 -5.17 0.71
N ILE A 30 20.15 -6.31 0.16
CA ILE A 30 20.91 -7.06 -0.86
C ILE A 30 20.88 -6.30 -2.19
N ILE A 31 19.69 -5.94 -2.67
CA ILE A 31 19.50 -5.34 -3.99
C ILE A 31 20.23 -3.99 -4.08
N SER A 32 20.17 -3.18 -3.02
CA SER A 32 20.85 -1.87 -2.98
C SER A 32 22.38 -1.96 -3.03
N LYS A 33 22.97 -3.13 -2.75
CA LYS A 33 24.41 -3.36 -2.72
C LYS A 33 24.93 -4.13 -3.94
N ASP A 34 24.06 -4.65 -4.80
CA ASP A 34 24.47 -5.39 -5.99
C ASP A 34 24.65 -4.45 -7.20
N PRO A 35 25.89 -4.12 -7.61
CA PRO A 35 26.14 -3.23 -8.74
C PRO A 35 25.66 -3.78 -10.08
N LYS A 36 25.33 -5.07 -10.16
CA LYS A 36 24.81 -5.74 -11.36
C LYS A 36 23.29 -5.83 -11.36
N ALA A 37 22.62 -5.49 -10.26
CA ALA A 37 21.17 -5.50 -10.22
C ALA A 37 20.61 -4.46 -11.22
N PRO A 38 19.58 -4.79 -12.02
CA PRO A 38 18.97 -3.89 -13.00
C PRO A 38 18.30 -2.62 -12.41
N TYR A 39 18.48 -2.37 -11.11
CA TYR A 39 17.92 -1.27 -10.31
C TYR A 39 18.94 -0.70 -9.33
N TYR A 40 20.24 -0.95 -9.57
CA TYR A 40 21.33 -0.39 -8.78
C TYR A 40 21.44 1.13 -9.01
N LYS A 41 20.46 1.90 -8.53
CA LYS A 41 20.56 3.34 -8.31
C LYS A 41 19.62 3.74 -7.17
N ASN A 42 20.19 3.83 -5.97
CA ASN A 42 19.61 4.59 -4.84
C ASN A 42 18.18 4.19 -4.44
N ILE A 43 17.92 2.89 -4.30
CA ILE A 43 16.69 2.41 -3.66
C ILE A 43 16.80 2.52 -2.13
N ARG A 44 15.70 2.80 -1.44
CA ARG A 44 15.66 2.93 0.02
C ARG A 44 14.47 2.20 0.60
N PHE A 45 14.68 1.60 1.75
CA PHE A 45 13.63 1.06 2.61
C PHE A 45 13.60 1.84 3.91
N SER A 46 12.42 2.27 4.34
CA SER A 46 12.22 2.87 5.65
C SER A 46 10.98 2.33 6.32
N TYR A 47 11.04 2.28 7.64
CA TYR A 47 9.89 1.99 8.49
C TYR A 47 9.61 3.22 9.34
N ILE A 48 8.35 3.65 9.41
CA ILE A 48 7.92 4.80 10.19
C ILE A 48 6.74 4.43 11.08
N LEU A 49 6.67 5.09 12.23
CA LEU A 49 5.47 5.06 13.06
C LEU A 49 4.40 6.01 12.48
N PRO A 50 3.11 5.76 12.72
CA PRO A 50 2.01 6.59 12.20
C PRO A 50 2.10 8.08 12.57
N GLU A 51 2.65 8.41 13.73
CA GLU A 51 2.86 9.80 14.18
C GLU A 51 3.90 10.53 13.30
N LYS A 52 4.77 9.76 12.64
CA LYS A 52 5.86 10.24 11.78
C LYS A 52 5.48 10.26 10.30
N ILE A 53 4.22 10.02 9.94
CA ILE A 53 3.76 10.12 8.55
C ILE A 53 4.11 11.53 8.02
N PRO A 54 4.98 11.64 7.00
CA PRO A 54 5.38 12.93 6.45
C PRO A 54 4.23 13.58 5.68
N SER A 55 4.32 14.90 5.48
CA SER A 55 3.43 15.59 4.56
C SER A 55 3.75 15.19 3.12
N ILE A 56 2.73 15.02 2.27
CA ILE A 56 2.93 14.76 0.83
C ILE A 56 3.81 15.83 0.17
N LYS A 57 3.75 17.07 0.66
CA LYS A 57 4.56 18.17 0.13
C LYS A 57 6.07 17.98 0.34
N SER A 58 6.49 17.13 1.27
CA SER A 58 7.91 16.84 1.51
C SER A 58 8.50 15.84 0.53
N PHE A 59 7.68 15.19 -0.31
CA PHE A 59 8.16 14.26 -1.32
C PHE A 59 8.56 14.98 -2.61
N SER A 60 9.68 14.56 -3.19
CA SER A 60 10.10 14.99 -4.51
C SER A 60 9.37 14.18 -5.59
N PRO A 61 8.71 14.81 -6.57
CA PRO A 61 8.13 14.10 -7.71
C PRO A 61 9.14 13.32 -8.56
N GLU A 62 10.43 13.70 -8.49
CA GLU A 62 11.52 13.04 -9.23
C GLU A 62 11.85 11.65 -8.69
N ARG A 63 11.40 11.31 -7.47
CA ARG A 63 11.60 10.01 -6.86
C ARG A 63 10.27 9.30 -6.70
N SER A 64 10.20 8.11 -7.25
CA SER A 64 9.05 7.22 -7.11
C SER A 64 9.02 6.65 -5.69
N THR A 65 7.94 6.91 -4.96
CA THR A 65 7.75 6.35 -3.60
C THR A 65 6.57 5.40 -3.58
N ALA A 66 6.76 4.20 -3.04
CA ALA A 66 5.67 3.36 -2.57
C ALA A 66 5.54 3.49 -1.05
N ILE A 67 4.35 3.80 -0.55
CA ILE A 67 4.05 3.82 0.88
C ILE A 67 2.97 2.79 1.20
N ILE A 68 3.25 1.96 2.21
CA ILE A 68 2.34 0.94 2.73
C ILE A 68 1.85 1.39 4.10
N PHE A 69 0.55 1.58 4.24
CA PHE A 69 -0.12 1.76 5.52
C PHE A 69 -0.68 0.41 5.95
N GLU A 70 -0.19 -0.13 7.06
CA GLU A 70 -0.60 -1.46 7.51
C GLU A 70 -1.25 -1.41 8.89
N ASP A 71 -2.43 -2.01 8.96
CA ASP A 71 -3.23 -2.17 10.19
C ASP A 71 -3.51 -0.85 10.92
N LEU A 72 -3.75 0.20 10.14
CA LEU A 72 -4.02 1.54 10.67
C LEU A 72 -5.50 1.91 10.70
N CYS A 73 -6.44 1.04 10.33
CA CYS A 73 -7.87 1.43 10.22
C CYS A 73 -8.46 2.04 11.50
N LEU A 74 -7.91 1.70 12.67
CA LEU A 74 -8.36 2.19 13.97
C LEU A 74 -7.47 3.32 14.53
N ALA A 75 -6.50 3.81 13.76
CA ALA A 75 -5.68 4.93 14.17
C ALA A 75 -6.53 6.21 14.29
N PRO A 76 -6.18 7.16 15.18
CA PRO A 76 -6.97 8.37 15.40
C PRO A 76 -7.21 9.20 14.13
N ASP A 77 -8.26 10.02 14.12
CA ASP A 77 -8.69 10.79 12.95
C ASP A 77 -7.58 11.64 12.32
N HIS A 78 -6.71 12.26 13.12
CA HIS A 78 -5.60 13.06 12.60
C HIS A 78 -4.60 12.21 11.77
N ILE A 79 -4.44 10.93 12.10
CA ILE A 79 -3.64 9.97 11.34
C ILE A 79 -4.39 9.54 10.08
N GLN A 80 -5.68 9.17 10.19
CA GLN A 80 -6.50 8.82 9.00
C GLN A 80 -6.56 9.97 7.99
N ASN A 81 -6.65 11.21 8.47
CA ASN A 81 -6.67 12.40 7.62
C ASN A 81 -5.34 12.57 6.88
N ARG A 82 -4.20 12.29 7.53
CA ARG A 82 -2.90 12.26 6.86
C ARG A 82 -2.84 11.14 5.80
N ILE A 83 -3.24 9.92 6.14
CA ILE A 83 -3.27 8.78 5.20
C ILE A 83 -4.15 9.10 3.99
N SER A 84 -5.34 9.67 4.21
CA SER A 84 -6.30 10.00 3.14
C SER A 84 -5.74 10.99 2.12
N GLN A 85 -4.85 11.90 2.55
CA GLN A 85 -4.16 12.79 1.62
C GLN A 85 -3.33 12.00 0.60
N PHE A 86 -2.71 10.87 0.99
CA PHE A 86 -1.84 10.09 0.09
C PHE A 86 -2.64 9.43 -1.03
N PHE A 87 -3.86 8.99 -0.75
CA PHE A 87 -4.76 8.43 -1.76
C PHE A 87 -5.35 9.49 -2.68
N THR A 88 -5.58 10.70 -2.18
CA THR A 88 -6.20 11.78 -2.97
C THR A 88 -5.17 12.59 -3.78
N HIS A 89 -3.99 12.85 -3.23
CA HIS A 89 -3.01 13.77 -3.81
C HIS A 89 -1.62 13.16 -4.05
N GLY A 90 -1.38 11.90 -3.64
CA GLY A 90 -0.06 11.28 -3.72
C GLY A 90 0.47 11.13 -5.15
N HIS A 91 -0.40 10.87 -6.12
CA HIS A 91 -0.01 10.67 -7.52
C HIS A 91 0.65 11.91 -8.15
N HIS A 92 0.27 13.13 -7.72
CA HIS A 92 0.93 14.37 -8.13
C HIS A 92 2.38 14.50 -7.64
N ARG A 93 2.78 13.66 -6.69
CA ARG A 93 4.13 13.60 -6.12
C ARG A 93 4.84 12.28 -6.43
N ASN A 94 4.36 11.52 -7.42
CA ASN A 94 4.92 10.21 -7.79
C ASN A 94 4.88 9.20 -6.62
N ILE A 95 3.83 9.27 -5.80
CA ILE A 95 3.62 8.38 -4.66
C ILE A 95 2.52 7.38 -5.00
N SER A 96 2.86 6.09 -4.92
CA SER A 96 1.91 4.98 -4.93
C SER A 96 1.58 4.58 -3.50
N SER A 97 0.29 4.56 -3.17
CA SER A 97 -0.18 4.29 -1.80
C SER A 97 -0.90 2.94 -1.73
N ILE A 98 -0.55 2.14 -0.73
CA ILE A 98 -1.14 0.83 -0.45
C ILE A 98 -1.69 0.85 0.98
N TYR A 99 -2.93 0.42 1.17
CA TYR A 99 -3.51 0.22 2.49
C TYR A 99 -3.79 -1.26 2.71
N VAL A 100 -3.06 -1.88 3.64
CA VAL A 100 -3.27 -3.27 4.06
C VAL A 100 -4.21 -3.27 5.26
N ILE A 101 -5.37 -3.91 5.08
CA ILE A 101 -6.49 -3.85 6.02
C ILE A 101 -7.08 -5.24 6.24
N GLN A 102 -7.67 -5.48 7.41
CA GLN A 102 -8.41 -6.72 7.68
C GLN A 102 -9.89 -6.63 7.28
N ARG A 103 -10.51 -5.45 7.43
CA ARG A 103 -11.94 -5.25 7.18
C ARG A 103 -12.16 -4.05 6.27
N TYR A 104 -12.68 -4.30 5.07
CA TYR A 104 -13.02 -3.27 4.09
C TYR A 104 -13.90 -2.16 4.68
N HIS A 105 -14.93 -2.55 5.46
CA HIS A 105 -15.92 -1.62 6.02
C HIS A 105 -15.42 -0.68 7.12
N HIS A 106 -14.19 -0.86 7.63
CA HIS A 106 -13.58 0.10 8.58
C HIS A 106 -12.71 1.16 7.89
N THR A 107 -12.39 0.99 6.60
CA THR A 107 -11.53 1.92 5.86
C THR A 107 -12.25 3.25 5.62
N PRO A 108 -11.63 4.42 5.76
CA PRO A 108 -12.28 5.69 5.40
C PRO A 108 -12.87 5.67 3.98
N ILE A 109 -14.09 6.20 3.80
CA ILE A 109 -14.79 6.22 2.49
C ILE A 109 -13.95 6.92 1.43
N ILE A 110 -13.32 8.04 1.78
CA ILE A 110 -12.46 8.81 0.89
C ILE A 110 -11.32 7.96 0.31
N ILE A 111 -10.75 7.02 1.08
CA ILE A 111 -9.73 6.13 0.57
C ILE A 111 -10.34 5.14 -0.41
N ARG A 112 -11.47 4.52 -0.03
CA ARG A 112 -12.18 3.55 -0.88
C ARG A 112 -12.58 4.12 -2.24
N GLU A 113 -12.97 5.38 -2.31
CA GLU A 113 -13.36 6.04 -3.56
C GLU A 113 -12.16 6.46 -4.42
N ASN A 114 -10.96 6.53 -3.85
CA ASN A 114 -9.74 7.00 -4.52
C ASN A 114 -8.72 5.87 -4.77
N ILE A 115 -9.09 4.59 -4.58
CA ILE A 115 -8.21 3.47 -4.96
C ILE A 115 -8.33 3.18 -6.46
N SER A 116 -7.21 2.88 -7.09
CA SER A 116 -7.17 2.39 -8.47
C SER A 116 -7.24 0.86 -8.58
N HIS A 117 -6.88 0.16 -7.49
CA HIS A 117 -6.82 -1.30 -7.44
C HIS A 117 -7.31 -1.78 -6.08
N LEU A 118 -8.01 -2.91 -6.08
CA LEU A 118 -8.46 -3.61 -4.87
C LEU A 118 -8.05 -5.07 -4.96
N VAL A 119 -7.31 -5.54 -3.97
CA VAL A 119 -6.96 -6.97 -3.82
C VAL A 119 -7.69 -7.50 -2.60
N VAL A 120 -8.49 -8.56 -2.77
CA VAL A 120 -9.28 -9.17 -1.70
C VAL A 120 -8.87 -10.62 -1.54
N PHE A 121 -8.49 -10.99 -0.32
CA PHE A 121 -8.24 -12.38 0.07
C PHE A 121 -9.47 -12.93 0.80
N ASN A 122 -9.82 -14.19 0.55
CA ASN A 122 -10.94 -14.84 1.22
C ASN A 122 -10.55 -15.26 2.64
N GLY A 123 -10.63 -14.32 3.59
CA GLY A 123 -10.35 -14.55 5.02
C GLY A 123 -11.52 -15.14 5.81
N GLY A 124 -12.37 -15.96 5.19
CA GLY A 124 -13.58 -16.52 5.82
C GLY A 124 -14.81 -15.62 5.76
N SER A 125 -14.79 -14.57 4.95
CA SER A 125 -15.98 -13.75 4.65
C SER A 125 -16.89 -14.48 3.67
N SER A 126 -18.21 -14.26 3.77
CA SER A 126 -19.15 -14.90 2.85
C SER A 126 -18.93 -14.43 1.40
N HIS A 127 -19.24 -15.28 0.42
CA HIS A 127 -19.23 -14.89 -0.99
C HIS A 127 -20.14 -13.68 -1.26
N GLN A 128 -21.21 -13.51 -0.48
CA GLN A 128 -22.12 -12.37 -0.61
C GLN A 128 -21.45 -11.07 -0.16
N ASP A 129 -20.66 -11.09 0.92
CA ASP A 129 -19.98 -9.90 1.41
C ASP A 129 -18.85 -9.47 0.45
N ILE A 130 -18.09 -10.43 -0.07
CA ILE A 130 -17.09 -10.16 -1.11
C ILE A 130 -17.76 -9.58 -2.36
N SER A 131 -18.89 -10.14 -2.78
CA SER A 131 -19.66 -9.63 -3.93
C SER A 131 -20.15 -8.20 -3.71
N LYS A 132 -20.61 -7.84 -2.51
CA LYS A 132 -21.01 -6.47 -2.18
C LYS A 132 -19.86 -5.48 -2.23
N VAL A 133 -18.65 -5.90 -1.83
CA VAL A 133 -17.45 -5.06 -1.92
C VAL A 133 -17.06 -4.85 -3.37
N ILE A 134 -16.95 -5.93 -4.15
CA ILE A 134 -16.53 -5.87 -5.57
C ILE A 134 -17.56 -5.12 -6.41
N GLY A 135 -18.86 -5.35 -6.18
CA GLY A 135 -19.95 -4.69 -6.91
C GLY A 135 -20.00 -3.17 -6.75
N ARG A 136 -19.23 -2.57 -5.82
CA ARG A 136 -19.07 -1.11 -5.75
C ARG A 136 -18.09 -0.54 -6.77
N TYR A 137 -17.22 -1.38 -7.34
CA TYR A 137 -16.15 -0.97 -8.25
C TYR A 137 -16.35 -1.46 -9.67
N THR A 138 -17.22 -2.44 -9.88
CA THR A 138 -17.56 -2.96 -11.20
C THR A 138 -19.01 -3.40 -11.25
N GLU A 139 -19.68 -3.10 -12.37
CA GLU A 139 -21.01 -3.64 -12.69
C GLU A 139 -20.92 -5.10 -13.15
N ASP A 140 -19.75 -5.54 -13.64
CA ASP A 140 -19.50 -6.91 -14.09
C ASP A 140 -18.42 -7.58 -13.22
N VAL A 141 -18.89 -8.18 -12.13
CA VAL A 141 -18.07 -8.95 -11.18
C VAL A 141 -17.27 -10.07 -11.86
N LYS A 142 -17.71 -10.55 -13.03
CA LYS A 142 -17.02 -11.60 -13.80
C LYS A 142 -15.87 -11.06 -14.65
N ILE A 143 -15.88 -9.79 -15.05
CA ILE A 143 -14.86 -9.19 -15.92
C ILE A 143 -13.69 -8.57 -15.12
N THR A 144 -13.92 -8.14 -13.88
CA THR A 144 -12.95 -7.28 -13.15
C THR A 144 -12.36 -7.90 -11.88
N SER A 145 -12.57 -9.19 -11.61
CA SER A 145 -12.03 -9.84 -10.41
C SER A 145 -10.90 -10.82 -10.73
N MET A 146 -9.64 -10.40 -10.55
CA MET A 146 -8.60 -11.37 -10.18
C MET A 146 -8.76 -11.68 -8.69
N VAL A 147 -9.74 -12.53 -8.35
CA VAL A 147 -9.75 -13.18 -7.04
C VAL A 147 -8.60 -14.18 -7.06
N VAL A 148 -7.48 -13.84 -6.41
CA VAL A 148 -6.43 -14.81 -6.15
C VAL A 148 -6.96 -15.73 -5.04
N ASN A 149 -7.74 -16.74 -5.44
CA ASN A 149 -8.06 -17.90 -4.61
C ASN A 149 -6.77 -18.71 -4.44
N SER A 150 -5.88 -18.20 -3.59
CA SER A 150 -4.77 -18.99 -3.08
C SER A 150 -5.29 -19.70 -1.83
N TYR A 151 -5.56 -21.00 -1.98
CA TYR A 151 -5.42 -21.90 -0.85
C TYR A 151 -3.93 -21.86 -0.47
N LEU A 152 -3.62 -21.15 0.62
CA LEU A 152 -2.39 -21.38 1.38
C LEU A 152 -2.70 -22.40 2.46
#